data_AF-A0A705X119-F1
#
_entry.id   AF-A0A705X119-F1
#
_cell.length_a   1.000
_cell.length_b   1.000
_cell.length_c   1.000
_cell.angle_alpha   90.00
_cell.angle_beta   90.00
_cell.angle_gamma   90.00
#
_symmetry.space_group_name_H-M   'P 1'
#
loop_
_entity.id
_entity.type
_entity.pdbx_description
1 polymer ?
#
loop_
_entity_poly.entity_id
_entity_poly.type
_entity_poly.pdbx_seq_one_letter_code
_entity_poly.pdbx_strand_id
1 'polypeptide(L)' 'ACKAATDAGAAAAQRIGELVSVHVIPRPHGDLEEVFPISFKGDSNI' A
#
# COMPACT_ATOMS: atom_id res chain seq x y z
N ALA A 1 4.61 7.47 -7.65
CA ALA A 1 5.13 7.38 -6.28
C ALA A 1 5.05 5.95 -5.71
N CYS A 2 3.86 5.33 -5.67
CA CYS A 2 3.66 4.01 -5.04
C CYS A 2 4.59 2.91 -5.56
N LYS A 3 4.91 2.89 -6.85
CA LYS A 3 5.83 1.89 -7.44
C LYS A 3 7.25 1.97 -6.87
N ALA A 4 7.84 3.16 -6.86
CA ALA A 4 9.18 3.36 -6.30
C ALA A 4 9.23 3.05 -4.79
N ALA A 5 8.18 3.43 -4.05
CA ALA A 5 8.08 3.15 -2.62
C ALA A 5 8.01 1.63 -2.33
N THR A 6 7.19 0.89 -3.10
CA THR A 6 7.07 -0.56 -2.96
C THR A 6 8.36 -1.29 -3.35
N ASP A 7 9.05 -0.85 -4.41
CA ASP A 7 10.32 -1.45 -4.82
C ASP A 7 11.42 -1.25 -3.75
N ALA A 8 11.49 -0.06 -3.13
CA ALA A 8 12.40 0.20 -2.03
C ALA A 8 12.06 -0.64 -0.78
N GLY A 9 10.78 -0.74 -0.45
CA GLY A 9 10.28 -1.56 0.66
C GLY A 9 10.57 -3.05 0.45
N ALA A 10 10.38 -3.56 -0.77
CA ALA A 10 10.68 -4.94 -1.14
C ALA A 10 12.16 -5.28 -0.89
N ALA A 11 13.05 -4.41 -1.36
CA ALA A 11 14.49 -4.58 -1.18
C ALA A 11 14.92 -4.53 0.29
N ALA A 12 14.26 -3.72 1.12
CA ALA A 12 14.52 -3.66 2.55
C ALA A 12 14.00 -4.93 3.27
N ALA A 13 12.77 -5.35 2.97
CA ALA A 13 12.13 -6.51 3.58
C ALA A 13 12.91 -7.81 3.30
N GLN A 14 13.41 -8.00 2.08
CA GLN A 14 14.23 -9.17 1.71
C GLN A 14 15.56 -9.25 2.50
N ARG A 15 16.09 -8.12 3.00
CA ARG A 15 17.35 -8.10 3.74
C ARG A 15 17.20 -8.49 5.20
N ILE A 16 16.03 -8.24 5.77
CA ILE A 16 15.76 -8.43 7.21
C ILE A 16 14.87 -9.63 7.49
N GLY A 17 14.24 -10.22 6.48
CA GLY A 17 13.35 -11.36 6.63
C GLY A 17 12.79 -11.88 5.31
N GLU A 18 11.65 -12.56 5.38
CA GLU A 18 10.99 -13.16 4.22
C GLU A 18 9.93 -12.21 3.64
N LEU A 19 10.07 -11.89 2.35
CA LEU A 19 9.08 -11.10 1.62
C LEU A 19 8.06 -12.04 0.96
N VAL A 20 6.81 -11.99 1.41
CA VAL A 20 5.73 -12.81 0.85
C VAL A 20 5.22 -12.27 -0.48
N SER A 21 4.89 -10.97 -0.57
CA SER A 21 4.43 -10.37 -1.83
C SER A 21 4.54 -8.84 -1.83
N VAL A 22 4.63 -8.26 -3.02
CA VAL A 22 4.57 -6.82 -3.28
C VAL A 22 3.73 -6.57 -4.51
N HIS A 23 2.74 -5.69 -4.41
CA HIS A 23 1.85 -5.37 -5.51
C HIS A 23 1.45 -3.90 -5.49
N VAL A 24 1.25 -3.33 -6.67
CA VAL A 24 0.74 -1.96 -6.86
C VAL A 24 -0.49 -2.05 -7.73
N ILE A 25 -1.60 -1.50 -7.23
CA ILE A 25 -2.85 -1.34 -7.97
C ILE A 25 -2.97 0.15 -8.32
N PRO A 26 -2.72 0.58 -9.57
CA PRO A 26 -2.71 2.01 -9.91
C PRO A 26 -4.08 2.67 -9.80
N ARG A 27 -5.17 1.92 -9.98
CA ARG A 27 -6.55 2.37 -9.81
C ARG A 27 -7.35 1.34 -9.02
N PRO A 28 -7.32 1.38 -7.68
CA PRO A 28 -8.22 0.57 -6.89
C PRO A 28 -9.67 1.01 -7.13
N HIS A 29 -10.60 0.07 -7.03
CA HIS A 29 -12.02 0.38 -7.07
C HIS A 29 -12.45 1.02 -5.74
N GLY A 30 -13.35 2.01 -5.78
CA GLY A 30 -13.76 2.79 -4.59
C GLY A 30 -14.33 1.93 -3.46
N ASP A 31 -15.15 0.93 -3.79
CA ASP A 31 -15.74 -0.01 -2.82
C ASP A 31 -14.71 -0.78 -1.98
N LEU A 32 -13.45 -0.85 -2.41
CA LEU A 32 -12.39 -1.48 -1.63
C LEU A 32 -12.01 -0.67 -0.38
N GLU A 33 -12.26 0.65 -0.38
CA GLU A 33 -11.98 1.52 0.78
C GLU A 33 -12.93 1.28 1.95
N GLU A 34 -14.13 0.75 1.69
CA GLU A 34 -15.12 0.40 2.72
C GLU A 34 -14.78 -0.94 3.40
N VAL A 35 -14.14 -1.85 2.65
CA VAL A 35 -13.85 -3.22 3.10
C VAL A 35 -12.41 -3.35 3.63
N PHE A 36 -11.46 -2.64 3.03
CA PHE A 36 -10.04 -2.71 3.36
C PHE A 36 -9.53 -1.40 3.96
N PRO A 37 -8.56 -1.43 4.90
CA PRO A 37 -8.00 -0.24 5.52
C PRO A 37 -6.98 0.45 4.60
N ILE A 38 -7.44 0.94 3.45
CA ILE A 38 -6.61 1.59 2.42
C ILE A 38 -6.96 3.09 2.22
N SER A 39 -7.96 3.60 2.94
CA SER A 39 -8.40 5.01 2.88
C SER A 39 -7.54 5.93 3.75
N PHE A 40 -7.51 7.22 3.39
CA PHE A 40 -6.73 8.23 4.10
C PHE A 40 -7.46 8.66 5.38
N LYS A 41 -6.91 8.33 6.55
CA LYS A 41 -7.51 8.65 7.87
C LYS A 41 -7.31 10.12 8.31
N GLY A 42 -7.46 11.05 7.37
CA GLY A 42 -7.24 12.49 7.57
C GLY A 42 -8.47 13.37 7.36
N ASP A 43 -9.55 12.84 6.80
CA ASP A 43 -10.78 13.60 6.55
C ASP A 43 -11.72 13.50 7.78
N SER A 44 -11.21 13.88 8.95
CA SER A 44 -12.09 14.26 10.04
C SER A 44 -12.70 15.61 9.69
N ASN A 45 -13.89 15.57 9.08
CA ASN A 45 -14.87 16.66 8.91
C ASN A 45 -14.52 17.95 9.68
N ILE A 46 -14.18 19.01 8.95
CA ILE A 46 -14.41 20.41 9.36
C ILE A 46 -15.87 20.75 9.08
#